data_AF-A0A147B967-F1
#
_entry.id   AF-A0A147B967-F1
#
_cell.length_a   1.000
_cell.length_b   1.000
_cell.length_c   1.000
_cell.angle_alpha   90.00
_cell.angle_beta   90.00
_cell.angle_gamma   90.00
#
_symmetry.space_group_name_H-M   'P 1'
#
loop_
_entity.id
_entity.type
_entity.pdbx_description
1 polymer ?
#
loop_
_entity_poly.entity_id
_entity_poly.type
_entity_poly.pdbx_seq_one_letter_code
_entity_poly.pdbx_strand_id
1 'polypeptide(L)'
;NGQDLDLVDTMLSLGKYGYTNDYTLDAEVVEIPYNGKDFSMVVVLPRERSGLKGVVRSLSAANFRSVLSRLRMVNLQLRLPKLSLESEYSLVQALGSLGANSIFGSDADLSGISGRKDLYVSEVLHKAVVEVNEKGSEAAAATGIIVKPMSGSLSPPRVVEVNVDHPFLFCIRDVKTDLILFMGVVNEL
;
A
#
# COMPACT_ATOMS: atom_id res chain seq x y z
N ASN A 1 18.26 22.88 12.15
CA ASN A 1 18.39 21.80 11.15
C ASN A 1 17.04 21.64 10.49
N GLY A 2 16.79 22.48 9.48
CA GLY A 2 15.50 22.51 8.77
C GLY A 2 15.37 21.25 7.92
N GLN A 3 14.31 20.49 8.15
CA GLN A 3 13.82 19.55 7.16
C GLN A 3 13.22 20.41 6.05
N ASP A 4 13.76 20.30 4.84
CA ASP A 4 13.09 20.81 3.64
C ASP A 4 11.70 20.19 3.62
N LEU A 5 10.67 21.03 3.60
CA LEU A 5 9.31 20.60 3.40
C LEU A 5 9.14 20.47 1.89
N ASP A 6 9.45 19.30 1.35
CA ASP A 6 9.13 19.00 -0.04
C ASP A 6 7.60 19.06 -0.19
N LEU A 7 7.14 19.97 -1.05
CA LEU A 7 5.73 20.20 -1.29
C LEU A 7 5.25 19.18 -2.31
N VAL A 8 4.41 18.25 -1.85
CA VAL A 8 3.88 17.16 -2.66
C VAL A 8 2.41 17.40 -2.94
N ASP A 9 2.02 17.27 -4.20
CA ASP A 9 0.61 17.37 -4.56
C ASP A 9 -0.17 16.26 -3.85
N THR A 10 -1.11 16.66 -2.99
CA THR A 10 -1.79 15.79 -2.04
C THR A 10 -3.28 15.86 -2.28
N MET A 11 -3.88 14.72 -2.61
CA MET A 11 -5.33 14.64 -2.76
C MET A 11 -6.02 14.62 -1.39
N LEU A 12 -7.13 15.37 -1.30
CA LEU A 12 -8.02 15.37 -0.16
C LEU A 12 -9.32 14.67 -0.57
N SER A 13 -9.74 13.67 0.22
CA SER A 13 -10.98 12.95 -0.02
C SER A 13 -11.74 12.77 1.28
N LEU A 14 -13.06 12.94 1.22
CA LEU A 14 -13.97 12.71 2.33
C LEU A 14 -14.97 11.63 1.92
N GLY A 15 -15.05 10.55 2.68
CA GLY A 15 -15.89 9.43 2.29
C GLY A 15 -15.92 8.31 3.33
N LYS A 16 -16.48 7.18 2.92
CA LYS A 16 -16.47 5.96 3.73
C LYS A 16 -15.32 5.07 3.30
N TYR A 17 -14.40 4.80 4.21
CA TYR A 17 -13.21 3.96 3.98
C TYR A 17 -13.16 2.84 5.00
N GLY A 18 -12.52 1.72 4.63
CA GLY A 18 -12.12 0.74 5.62
C GLY A 18 -11.01 1.35 6.47
N TYR A 19 -11.12 1.26 7.79
CA TYR A 19 -10.12 1.83 8.70
C TYR A 19 -9.92 0.92 9.91
N THR A 20 -8.69 0.86 10.39
CA THR A 20 -8.37 0.32 11.71
C THR A 20 -7.10 0.95 12.28
N ASN A 21 -7.04 1.01 13.61
CA ASN A 21 -5.83 1.30 14.35
C ASN A 21 -5.18 -0.02 14.73
N ASP A 22 -4.00 -0.29 14.18
CA ASP A 22 -3.28 -1.51 14.48
C ASP A 22 -2.16 -1.29 15.50
N TYR A 23 -2.23 -2.01 16.62
CA TYR A 23 -1.22 -1.93 17.68
C TYR A 23 -0.06 -2.89 17.46
N THR A 24 -0.22 -3.93 16.62
CA THR A 24 0.84 -4.90 16.34
C THR A 24 1.86 -4.33 15.36
N LEU A 25 1.37 -3.65 14.32
CA LEU A 25 2.19 -2.92 13.35
C LEU A 25 2.52 -1.49 13.81
N ASP A 26 1.89 -1.01 14.89
CA ASP A 26 1.95 0.38 15.33
C ASP A 26 1.66 1.38 14.19
N ALA A 27 0.48 1.20 13.58
CA ALA A 27 0.11 1.88 12.35
C ALA A 27 -1.39 2.20 12.27
N GLU A 28 -1.73 3.25 11.53
CA GLU A 28 -3.07 3.47 10.97
C GLU A 28 -3.20 2.77 9.63
N VAL A 29 -4.29 2.04 9.43
CA VAL A 29 -4.51 1.27 8.20
C VAL A 29 -5.80 1.71 7.55
N VAL A 30 -5.71 2.14 6.29
CA VAL A 30 -6.83 2.63 5.49
C VAL A 30 -7.00 1.75 4.25
N GLU A 31 -8.21 1.29 3.99
CA GLU A 31 -8.59 0.60 2.75
C GLU A 31 -9.47 1.51 1.89
N ILE A 32 -8.98 1.74 0.68
CA ILE A 32 -9.52 2.62 -0.35
C ILE A 32 -10.03 1.73 -1.49
N PRO A 33 -11.35 1.51 -1.63
CA PRO A 33 -11.89 0.68 -2.71
C PRO A 33 -11.76 1.37 -4.07
N TYR A 34 -11.38 0.62 -5.10
CA TYR A 34 -11.46 1.06 -6.49
C TYR A 34 -12.90 0.99 -7.02
N ASN A 35 -13.13 1.57 -8.20
CA ASN A 35 -14.40 1.42 -8.92
C ASN A 35 -14.75 -0.07 -9.10
N GLY A 36 -16.01 -0.42 -8.86
CA GLY A 36 -16.47 -1.81 -8.87
C GLY A 36 -16.26 -2.57 -7.55
N LYS A 37 -15.44 -2.05 -6.63
CA LYS A 37 -15.17 -2.63 -5.29
C LYS A 37 -14.56 -4.04 -5.27
N ASP A 38 -14.18 -4.56 -6.44
CA ASP A 38 -13.49 -5.85 -6.54
C ASP A 38 -12.02 -5.75 -6.10
N PHE A 39 -11.42 -4.55 -6.24
CA PHE A 39 -10.06 -4.26 -5.82
C PHE A 39 -10.04 -3.13 -4.80
N SER A 40 -9.03 -3.14 -3.93
CA SER A 40 -8.76 -2.05 -3.00
C SER A 40 -7.26 -1.76 -2.89
N MET A 41 -6.93 -0.50 -2.63
CA MET A 41 -5.63 -0.10 -2.11
C MET A 41 -5.69 -0.09 -0.60
N VAL A 42 -4.72 -0.70 0.06
CA VAL A 42 -4.54 -0.61 1.51
C VAL A 42 -3.28 0.19 1.77
N VAL A 43 -3.40 1.25 2.57
CA VAL A 43 -2.30 2.07 3.06
C VAL A 43 -2.07 1.71 4.53
N VAL A 44 -0.83 1.37 4.86
CA VAL A 44 -0.34 1.14 6.22
C VAL A 44 0.61 2.29 6.56
N LEU A 45 0.08 3.25 7.30
CA LEU A 45 0.78 4.45 7.74
C LEU A 45 1.30 4.23 9.17
N PRO A 46 2.63 4.15 9.40
CA PRO A 46 3.17 4.04 10.75
C PRO A 46 2.70 5.21 11.64
N ARG A 47 2.62 5.03 12.95
CA ARG A 47 2.30 6.18 13.84
C ARG A 47 3.44 7.18 13.94
N GLU A 48 4.67 6.68 13.94
CA GLU A 48 5.87 7.50 13.95
C GLU A 48 6.38 7.74 12.52
N ARG A 49 6.84 8.96 12.23
CA ARG A 49 7.39 9.31 10.90
C ARG A 49 8.53 8.39 10.45
N SER A 50 9.30 7.84 11.39
CA SER A 50 10.40 6.88 11.14
C SER A 50 10.00 5.41 11.30
N GLY A 51 8.72 5.10 11.51
CA GLY A 51 8.22 3.79 11.91
C GLY A 51 8.14 2.75 10.79
N LEU A 52 8.27 3.14 9.52
CA LEU A 52 8.07 2.24 8.37
C LEU A 52 8.96 1.00 8.41
N LYS A 53 10.21 1.14 8.85
CA LYS A 53 11.13 0.01 8.99
C LYS A 53 10.65 -1.01 10.03
N GLY A 54 9.98 -0.55 11.09
CA GLY A 54 9.34 -1.42 12.09
C GLY A 54 8.13 -2.15 11.51
N VAL A 55 7.29 -1.46 10.74
CA VAL A 55 6.16 -2.06 10.01
C VAL A 55 6.64 -3.17 9.08
N VAL A 56 7.64 -2.90 8.23
CA VAL A 56 8.16 -3.89 7.26
C VAL A 56 8.75 -5.11 7.97
N ARG A 57 9.45 -4.92 9.09
CA ARG A 57 10.03 -6.05 9.86
C ARG A 57 8.99 -6.91 10.58
N SER A 58 7.88 -6.32 11.01
CA SER A 58 6.79 -7.02 11.70
C SER A 58 5.76 -7.61 10.74
N LEU A 59 5.86 -7.27 9.45
CA LEU A 59 4.97 -7.74 8.41
C LEU A 59 5.13 -9.25 8.19
N SER A 60 4.03 -9.97 8.38
CA SER A 60 3.90 -11.38 8.04
C SER A 60 2.54 -11.62 7.40
N ALA A 61 2.40 -12.68 6.63
CA ALA A 61 1.11 -13.02 6.01
C ALA A 61 -0.01 -13.17 7.07
N ALA A 62 0.32 -13.72 8.24
CA ALA A 62 -0.63 -13.89 9.34
C ALA A 62 -1.05 -12.54 9.96
N ASN A 63 -0.08 -11.69 10.30
CA ASN A 63 -0.37 -10.38 10.88
C ASN A 63 -1.10 -9.48 9.88
N PHE A 64 -0.70 -9.51 8.61
CA PHE A 64 -1.33 -8.70 7.57
C PHE A 64 -2.79 -9.11 7.33
N ARG A 65 -3.08 -10.41 7.20
CA ARG A 65 -4.47 -10.90 7.13
C ARG A 65 -5.29 -10.52 8.36
N SER A 66 -4.68 -10.61 9.54
CA SER A 66 -5.32 -10.23 10.80
C SER A 66 -5.70 -8.74 10.81
N VAL A 67 -4.81 -7.86 10.34
CA VAL A 67 -5.06 -6.42 10.16
C VAL A 67 -6.24 -6.18 9.21
N LEU A 68 -6.23 -6.82 8.04
CA LEU A 68 -7.29 -6.65 7.03
C LEU A 68 -8.67 -7.07 7.58
N SER A 69 -8.74 -8.15 8.37
CA SER A 69 -10.01 -8.61 8.97
C SER A 69 -10.61 -7.63 9.99
N ARG A 70 -9.80 -6.72 10.55
CA ARG A 70 -10.22 -5.70 11.53
C ARG A 70 -10.69 -4.41 10.90
N LEU A 71 -10.59 -4.25 9.58
CA LEU A 71 -11.06 -3.05 8.90
C LEU A 71 -12.57 -2.87 9.15
N ARG A 72 -12.96 -1.63 9.44
CA ARG A 72 -14.36 -1.21 9.62
C ARG A 72 -14.62 0.02 8.77
N MET A 73 -15.79 0.06 8.13
CA MET A 73 -16.19 1.21 7.34
C MET A 73 -16.48 2.40 8.26
N VAL A 74 -15.75 3.49 8.11
CA VAL A 74 -15.92 4.73 8.89
C VAL A 74 -15.96 5.95 7.97
N ASN A 75 -16.58 7.05 8.43
CA ASN A 75 -16.45 8.34 7.75
C ASN A 75 -15.05 8.90 8.06
N LEU A 76 -14.24 9.07 7.02
CA LEU A 76 -12.84 9.47 7.15
C LEU A 76 -12.48 10.55 6.12
N GLN A 77 -11.69 11.51 6.56
CA GLN A 77 -11.02 12.51 5.74
C GLN A 77 -9.58 12.02 5.49
N LEU A 78 -9.30 11.66 4.24
CA LEU A 78 -8.02 11.13 3.80
C LEU A 78 -7.24 12.22 3.07
N ARG A 79 -5.99 12.44 3.49
CA ARG A 79 -4.98 13.13 2.69
C ARG A 79 -3.96 12.10 2.23
N LEU A 80 -3.83 11.93 0.92
CA LEU A 80 -2.91 10.95 0.32
C LEU A 80 -2.13 11.64 -0.81
N PRO A 81 -0.79 11.56 -0.83
CA PRO A 81 0.01 12.10 -1.91
C PRO A 81 -0.34 11.45 -3.26
N LYS A 82 -0.27 12.25 -4.32
CA LYS A 82 -0.24 11.74 -5.69
C LYS A 82 1.13 11.16 -5.94
N LEU A 83 1.18 9.97 -6.52
CA LEU A 83 2.41 9.24 -6.69
C LEU A 83 2.48 8.65 -8.09
N SER A 84 3.64 8.75 -8.71
CA SER A 84 4.00 7.98 -9.89
C SER A 84 5.28 7.23 -9.53
N LEU A 85 5.13 5.93 -9.28
CA LEU A 85 6.22 5.06 -8.87
C LEU A 85 6.57 4.18 -10.07
N GLU A 86 7.76 4.37 -10.63
CA GLU A 86 8.35 3.46 -11.60
C GLU A 86 9.55 2.78 -10.94
N SER A 87 9.62 1.45 -11.07
CA SER A 87 10.72 0.68 -10.53
C SER A 87 11.10 -0.46 -11.44
N GLU A 88 12.40 -0.74 -11.51
CA GLU A 88 12.98 -1.80 -12.31
C GLU A 88 14.14 -2.43 -11.52
N TYR A 89 14.03 -3.74 -11.24
CA TYR A 89 15.00 -4.46 -10.44
C TYR A 89 15.36 -5.80 -11.06
N SER A 90 16.63 -6.18 -10.95
CA SER A 90 17.06 -7.56 -11.14
C SER A 90 16.75 -8.37 -9.88
N LEU A 91 16.02 -9.46 -10.01
CA LEU A 91 15.60 -10.33 -8.91
C LEU A 91 16.61 -11.43 -8.59
N VAL A 92 17.73 -11.52 -9.31
CA VAL A 92 18.72 -12.60 -9.16
C VAL A 92 19.20 -12.71 -7.70
N GLN A 93 19.66 -11.61 -7.10
CA GLN A 93 20.15 -11.60 -5.72
C GLN A 93 19.04 -11.90 -4.71
N ALA A 94 17.83 -11.36 -4.93
CA ALA A 94 16.70 -11.56 -4.03
C ALA A 94 16.22 -13.02 -4.04
N LEU A 95 16.03 -13.60 -5.23
CA LEU A 95 15.65 -15.00 -5.40
C LEU A 95 16.75 -15.95 -4.90
N GLY A 96 18.01 -15.62 -5.13
CA GLY A 96 19.15 -16.35 -4.58
C GLY A 96 19.13 -16.36 -3.04
N SER A 97 18.87 -15.21 -2.41
CA SER A 97 18.73 -15.09 -0.95
C SER A 97 17.54 -15.88 -0.40
N LEU A 98 16.51 -16.14 -1.23
CA LEU A 98 15.36 -16.99 -0.92
C LEU A 98 15.60 -18.49 -1.21
N GLY A 99 16.80 -18.86 -1.69
CA GLY A 99 17.21 -20.25 -1.90
C GLY A 99 17.26 -20.71 -3.36
N ALA A 100 16.94 -19.85 -4.33
CA ALA A 100 16.92 -20.20 -5.75
C ALA A 100 18.30 -20.11 -6.43
N ASN A 101 19.42 -20.23 -5.70
CA ASN A 101 20.76 -19.99 -6.27
C ASN A 101 21.14 -20.92 -7.43
N SER A 102 20.67 -22.16 -7.41
CA SER A 102 21.07 -23.17 -8.41
C SER A 102 20.65 -22.81 -9.83
N ILE A 103 19.56 -22.04 -10.03
CA ILE A 103 19.06 -21.72 -11.37
C ILE A 103 19.91 -20.67 -12.10
N PHE A 104 20.79 -19.96 -11.37
CA PHE A 104 21.55 -18.81 -11.87
C PHE A 104 23.00 -19.13 -12.27
N GLY A 105 23.38 -20.41 -12.34
CA GLY A 105 24.76 -20.81 -12.61
C GLY A 105 24.91 -22.19 -13.22
N SER A 106 26.12 -22.75 -13.12
CA SER A 106 26.48 -24.06 -13.71
C SER A 106 25.69 -25.24 -13.16
N ASP A 107 25.12 -25.08 -11.96
CA ASP A 107 24.34 -26.13 -11.28
C ASP A 107 22.86 -26.16 -11.74
N ALA A 108 22.48 -25.29 -12.68
CA ALA A 108 21.11 -25.20 -13.16
C ALA A 108 20.73 -26.45 -13.98
N ASP A 109 19.62 -27.08 -13.61
CA ASP A 109 19.01 -28.13 -14.43
C ASP A 109 17.70 -27.62 -15.05
N LEU A 110 17.82 -27.04 -16.24
CA LEU A 110 16.69 -26.58 -17.07
C LEU A 110 16.45 -27.51 -18.26
N SER A 111 16.83 -28.78 -18.16
CA SER A 111 16.67 -29.74 -19.26
C SER A 111 15.20 -29.99 -19.61
N GLY A 112 14.27 -29.75 -18.68
CA GLY A 112 12.82 -29.82 -18.94
C GLY A 112 12.32 -28.76 -19.93
N ILE A 113 13.07 -27.69 -20.17
CA ILE A 113 12.71 -26.62 -21.12
C ILE A 113 13.31 -26.88 -22.50
N SER A 114 14.58 -27.25 -22.57
CA SER A 114 15.34 -27.31 -23.84
C SER A 114 16.01 -28.66 -24.14
N GLY A 115 16.00 -29.61 -23.21
CA GLY A 115 16.75 -30.87 -23.30
C GLY A 115 18.26 -30.73 -23.06
N ARG A 116 18.78 -29.50 -22.96
CA ARG A 116 20.19 -29.21 -22.72
C ARG A 116 20.50 -29.04 -21.23
N LYS A 117 21.75 -29.31 -20.84
CA LYS A 117 22.26 -29.17 -19.46
C LYS A 117 23.18 -27.96 -19.25
N ASP A 118 23.37 -27.13 -20.28
CA ASP A 118 24.18 -25.91 -20.24
C ASP A 118 23.31 -24.65 -20.31
N LEU A 119 22.04 -24.77 -19.96
CA LEU A 119 21.08 -23.66 -19.89
C LEU A 119 20.88 -23.25 -18.44
N TYR A 120 21.04 -21.96 -18.15
CA TYR A 120 20.79 -21.34 -16.85
C TYR A 120 20.10 -19.99 -17.03
N VAL A 121 19.50 -19.48 -15.96
CA VAL A 121 18.89 -18.15 -15.94
C VAL A 121 19.99 -17.13 -15.67
N SER A 122 20.30 -16.25 -16.62
CA SER A 122 21.28 -15.19 -16.40
C SER A 122 20.69 -14.01 -15.62
N GLU A 123 19.42 -13.69 -15.86
CA GLU A 123 18.76 -12.54 -15.26
C GLU A 123 17.24 -12.72 -15.15
N VAL A 124 16.64 -12.05 -14.16
CA VAL A 124 15.19 -11.93 -13.98
C VAL A 124 14.88 -10.47 -13.71
N LEU A 125 14.36 -9.76 -14.70
CA LEU A 125 14.00 -8.34 -14.57
C LEU A 125 12.53 -8.20 -14.17
N HIS A 126 12.28 -7.43 -13.12
CA HIS A 126 10.94 -7.04 -12.69
C HIS A 126 10.78 -5.53 -12.81
N LYS A 127 9.89 -5.10 -13.71
CA LYS A 127 9.52 -3.70 -13.92
C LYS A 127 8.07 -3.49 -13.51
N ALA A 128 7.80 -2.50 -12.69
CA ALA A 128 6.47 -2.15 -12.21
C ALA A 128 6.26 -0.64 -12.22
N VAL A 129 5.06 -0.23 -12.64
CA VAL A 129 4.61 1.16 -12.62
C VAL A 129 3.30 1.24 -11.83
N VAL A 130 3.24 2.13 -10.85
CA VAL A 130 2.05 2.42 -10.06
C VAL A 130 1.78 3.92 -10.11
N GLU A 131 0.58 4.31 -10.54
CA GLU A 131 0.12 5.70 -10.54
C GLU A 131 -1.07 5.84 -9.59
N VAL A 132 -0.97 6.76 -8.63
CA VAL A 132 -2.01 7.10 -7.66
C VAL A 132 -2.50 8.51 -7.95
N ASN A 133 -3.75 8.63 -8.40
CA ASN A 133 -4.39 9.89 -8.77
C ASN A 133 -5.87 9.92 -8.36
N GLU A 134 -6.52 11.07 -8.52
CA GLU A 134 -7.91 11.31 -8.06
C GLU A 134 -9.01 10.78 -8.97
N LYS A 135 -8.72 10.01 -10.03
CA LYS A 135 -9.74 9.63 -11.03
C LYS A 135 -10.93 8.83 -10.46
N GLY A 136 -10.85 8.33 -9.22
CA GLY A 136 -11.99 7.81 -8.44
C GLY A 136 -12.47 8.68 -7.26
N SER A 137 -11.70 9.69 -6.86
CA SER A 137 -12.00 10.61 -5.75
C SER A 137 -12.98 11.72 -6.15
N GLU A 138 -13.07 12.09 -7.44
CA GLU A 138 -14.07 13.06 -7.94
C GLU A 138 -15.51 12.64 -7.58
N ALA A 139 -15.82 11.34 -7.65
CA ALA A 139 -17.15 10.82 -7.31
C ALA A 139 -17.44 10.85 -5.79
N ALA A 140 -16.42 10.69 -4.95
CA ALA A 140 -16.56 10.72 -3.49
C ALA A 140 -16.66 12.16 -2.94
N ALA A 141 -15.92 13.11 -3.51
CA ALA A 141 -15.99 14.52 -3.16
C ALA A 141 -17.39 15.13 -3.40
N ALA A 142 -18.11 14.65 -4.42
CA ALA A 142 -19.46 15.09 -4.74
C ALA A 142 -20.54 14.62 -3.73
N THR A 143 -20.27 13.59 -2.92
CA THR A 143 -21.24 13.03 -1.95
C THR A 143 -21.02 13.47 -0.50
N GLY A 144 -20.06 14.36 -0.24
CA GLY A 144 -19.72 14.87 1.09
C GLY A 144 -20.66 15.96 1.64
N ILE A 145 -21.97 15.74 1.69
CA ILE A 145 -22.85 16.64 2.47
C ILE A 145 -22.70 16.27 3.95
N ILE A 146 -21.81 16.95 4.66
CA ILE A 146 -21.85 16.99 6.13
C ILE A 146 -22.97 17.96 6.52
N VAL A 147 -24.16 17.42 6.80
CA VAL A 147 -25.26 18.21 7.38
C VAL A 147 -24.86 18.62 8.80
N LYS A 148 -24.49 19.89 8.99
CA LYS A 148 -24.37 20.49 10.33
C LYS A 148 -25.77 20.96 10.78
N PRO A 149 -26.27 20.55 11.96
CA PRO A 149 -27.50 21.12 12.49
C PRO A 149 -27.33 22.62 12.74
N MET A 150 -28.29 23.43 12.28
CA MET A 150 -28.25 24.90 12.33
C MET A 150 -28.53 25.47 13.72
N SER A 151 -28.90 24.62 14.69
CA SER A 151 -29.09 24.96 16.10
C SER A 151 -29.00 23.70 16.95
N GLY A 152 -28.22 23.75 18.04
CA GLY A 152 -28.02 22.66 18.99
C GLY A 152 -26.55 22.34 19.21
N SER A 153 -26.10 22.39 20.47
CA SER A 153 -24.79 21.90 20.91
C SER A 153 -24.74 20.38 20.76
N LEU A 154 -24.51 19.91 19.54
CA LEU A 154 -24.13 18.55 19.23
C LEU A 154 -22.74 18.64 18.63
N SER A 155 -21.74 18.16 19.38
CA SER A 155 -20.39 17.98 18.86
C SER A 155 -20.49 17.32 17.48
N PRO A 156 -19.86 17.89 16.42
CA PRO A 156 -19.93 17.30 15.09
C PRO A 156 -19.50 15.82 15.18
N PRO A 157 -20.13 14.93 14.38
CA PRO A 157 -19.72 13.53 14.36
C PRO A 157 -18.20 13.47 14.15
N ARG A 158 -17.49 12.75 15.02
CA ARG A 158 -16.02 12.61 14.94
C ARG A 158 -15.69 11.99 13.58
N VAL A 159 -15.14 12.80 12.68
CA VAL A 159 -14.55 12.33 11.42
C VAL A 159 -13.15 11.85 11.76
N VAL A 160 -12.80 10.64 11.35
CA VAL A 160 -11.42 10.17 11.45
C VAL A 160 -10.59 10.92 10.41
N GLU A 161 -9.46 11.50 10.81
CA GLU A 161 -8.55 12.16 9.89
C GLU A 161 -7.29 11.31 9.75
N VAL A 162 -6.93 10.98 8.51
CA VAL A 162 -5.66 10.29 8.21
C VAL A 162 -4.87 11.14 7.23
N ASN A 163 -3.67 11.51 7.64
CA ASN A 163 -2.74 12.31 6.84
C ASN A 163 -1.51 11.49 6.49
N VAL A 164 -1.43 11.03 5.24
CA VAL A 164 -0.32 10.22 4.73
C VAL A 164 0.83 11.17 4.36
N ASP A 165 1.54 11.68 5.37
CA ASP A 165 2.51 12.77 5.25
C ASP A 165 3.96 12.36 5.57
N HIS A 166 4.21 11.05 5.63
CA HIS A 166 5.49 10.44 5.91
C HIS A 166 5.53 9.01 5.34
N PRO A 167 6.69 8.32 5.38
CA PRO A 167 6.87 7.03 4.74
C PRO A 167 5.85 5.99 5.14
N PHE A 168 5.27 5.30 4.14
CA PHE A 168 4.19 4.34 4.34
C PHE A 168 4.37 3.11 3.44
N LEU A 169 3.69 2.02 3.82
CA LEU A 169 3.54 0.83 2.97
C LEU A 169 2.17 0.88 2.31
N PHE A 170 2.08 0.45 1.06
CA PHE A 170 0.81 0.21 0.40
C PHE A 170 0.76 -1.17 -0.26
N CYS A 171 -0.45 -1.68 -0.45
CA CYS A 171 -0.69 -2.79 -1.36
C CYS A 171 -1.98 -2.60 -2.14
N ILE A 172 -2.06 -3.21 -3.32
CA ILE A 172 -3.29 -3.34 -4.09
C ILE A 172 -3.71 -4.80 -4.02
N ARG A 173 -4.96 -5.07 -3.67
CA ARG A 173 -5.48 -6.42 -3.48
C ARG A 173 -6.81 -6.64 -4.19
N ASP A 174 -7.06 -7.89 -4.54
CA ASP A 174 -8.40 -8.39 -4.83
C ASP A 174 -9.13 -8.65 -3.50
N VAL A 175 -10.28 -8.03 -3.32
CA VAL A 175 -11.04 -8.05 -2.06
C VAL A 175 -11.73 -9.40 -1.84
N LYS A 176 -12.07 -10.14 -2.90
CA LYS A 176 -12.78 -11.42 -2.80
C LYS A 176 -11.84 -12.57 -2.44
N THR A 177 -10.63 -12.55 -3.00
CA THR A 177 -9.66 -13.64 -2.87
C THR A 177 -8.53 -13.34 -1.88
N ASP A 178 -8.45 -12.11 -1.38
CA ASP A 178 -7.33 -11.57 -0.59
C ASP A 178 -5.97 -11.63 -1.31
N LEU A 179 -5.98 -11.77 -2.65
CA LEU A 179 -4.76 -11.82 -3.45
C LEU A 179 -4.10 -10.44 -3.49
N ILE A 180 -2.81 -10.37 -3.11
CA ILE A 180 -2.00 -9.17 -3.25
C ILE A 180 -1.48 -9.09 -4.69
N LEU A 181 -1.89 -8.05 -5.40
CA LEU A 181 -1.50 -7.77 -6.78
C LEU A 181 -0.23 -6.92 -6.84
N PHE A 182 -0.13 -5.93 -5.95
CA PHE A 182 1.01 -5.05 -5.82
C PHE A 182 1.29 -4.78 -4.34
N MET A 183 2.56 -4.60 -4.00
CA MET A 183 2.98 -4.13 -2.69
C MET A 183 4.21 -3.25 -2.87
N GLY A 184 4.25 -2.14 -2.15
CA GLY A 184 5.35 -1.19 -2.24
C GLY A 184 5.49 -0.39 -0.95
N VAL A 185 6.66 0.26 -0.84
CA VAL A 185 6.93 1.23 0.20
C VAL A 185 7.25 2.56 -0.46
N VAL A 186 6.76 3.64 0.13
CA VAL A 186 7.04 5.01 -0.30
C VAL A 186 7.89 5.64 0.80
N ASN A 187 9.16 5.90 0.50
CA ASN A 187 10.13 6.42 1.48
C ASN A 187 10.32 7.94 1.40
N GLU A 188 10.04 8.53 0.25
CA GLU A 188 10.18 9.94 -0.03
C GLU A 188 8.86 10.38 -0.68
N LEU A 189 8.34 11.51 -0.23
CA LEU A 189 7.12 12.12 -0.73
C LEU A 189 7.52 13.37 -1.49
#